data_AF-A0A9W6CR62-F1
#
_entry.id   AF-A0A9W6CR62-F1
#
_cell.length_a   1.000
_cell.length_b   1.000
_cell.length_c   1.000
_cell.angle_alpha   90.00
_cell.angle_beta   90.00
_cell.angle_gamma   90.00
#
_symmetry.space_group_name_H-M   'P 1'
#
loop_
_entity.id
_entity.type
_entity.pdbx_description
1 polymer ?
#
loop_
_entity_poly.entity_id
_entity_poly.type
_entity_poly.pdbx_seq_one_letter_code
_entity_poly.pdbx_strand_id
1 'polypeptide(L)'
;MTAHVTEPAEALDEMRENGAEPSAACVGIFWFVMRGGRPELASCKTPWEEAEDYGDFKTEPMAHYEFWPTLQRRLKMIGEYEDWPRGRVVYNVRDDRFTVYIDRQLAGAPFKAHLLAHFALPADKTTFAFDAHYSGAKFKVKGRP
;
A
#
# COMPACT_ATOMS: atom_id res chain seq x y z
N MET A 1 3.07 -6.36 -71.02
CA MET A 1 3.28 -7.79 -70.68
C MET A 1 4.60 -7.86 -69.91
N THR A 2 4.73 -8.25 -68.64
CA THR A 2 3.82 -8.71 -67.58
C THR A 2 4.67 -8.60 -66.29
N ALA A 3 4.06 -8.26 -65.16
CA ALA A 3 4.70 -8.12 -63.85
C ALA A 3 5.00 -9.47 -63.16
N HIS A 4 5.92 -9.48 -62.20
CA HIS A 4 5.97 -10.24 -60.92
C HIS A 4 7.18 -9.67 -60.14
N VAL A 5 7.07 -8.75 -59.17
CA VAL A 5 6.52 -8.80 -57.80
C VAL A 5 7.08 -9.95 -56.96
N THR A 6 7.95 -9.61 -55.99
CA THR A 6 7.82 -10.09 -54.60
C THR A 6 8.33 -8.97 -53.68
N GLU A 7 7.47 -8.57 -52.74
CA GLU A 7 7.59 -7.46 -51.80
C GLU A 7 8.64 -7.67 -50.70
N PRO A 8 9.15 -6.60 -50.07
CA PRO A 8 9.97 -6.68 -48.87
C PRO A 8 9.07 -6.84 -47.62
N ALA A 9 9.45 -7.73 -46.71
CA ALA A 9 8.78 -7.90 -45.43
C ALA A 9 8.88 -6.60 -44.61
N GLU A 10 7.71 -6.14 -44.20
CA GLU A 10 7.38 -4.84 -43.65
C GLU A 10 8.03 -4.54 -42.30
N ALA A 11 8.09 -3.23 -42.04
CA ALA A 11 8.37 -2.62 -40.76
C ALA A 11 7.35 -3.07 -39.71
N LEU A 12 7.84 -3.36 -38.51
CA LEU A 12 7.08 -3.29 -37.25
C LEU A 12 7.85 -2.29 -36.37
N ASP A 13 7.51 -1.02 -36.51
CA ASP A 13 6.55 -0.33 -35.63
C ASP A 13 7.23 0.15 -34.34
N GLU A 14 7.99 1.24 -34.52
CA GLU A 14 8.24 2.16 -33.43
C GLU A 14 6.89 2.83 -33.08
N MET A 15 6.39 2.65 -31.85
CA MET A 15 5.90 3.72 -30.97
C MET A 15 5.04 3.20 -29.80
N ARG A 16 5.68 3.14 -28.62
CA ARG A 16 5.19 3.71 -27.35
C ARG A 16 3.93 3.11 -26.71
N GLU A 17 4.14 2.12 -25.85
CA GLU A 17 3.40 2.07 -24.59
C GLU A 17 4.29 2.65 -23.49
N ASN A 18 3.84 3.74 -22.87
CA ASN A 18 4.39 4.21 -21.60
C ASN A 18 4.07 3.14 -20.55
N GLY A 19 4.89 2.09 -20.47
CA GLY A 19 4.94 1.21 -19.33
C GLY A 19 5.42 2.03 -18.15
N ALA A 20 4.50 2.48 -17.30
CA ALA A 20 4.89 2.83 -15.95
C ALA A 20 5.55 1.57 -15.38
N GLU A 21 6.86 1.61 -15.14
CA GLU A 21 7.57 0.59 -14.38
C GLU A 21 6.69 0.23 -13.18
N PRO A 22 6.46 -1.07 -12.89
CA PRO A 22 5.62 -1.46 -11.78
C PRO A 22 6.15 -0.76 -10.52
N SER A 23 5.30 0.07 -9.91
CA SER A 23 5.65 0.78 -8.68
C SER A 23 6.18 -0.25 -7.68
N ALA A 24 7.38 -0.04 -7.16
CA ALA A 24 7.98 -0.95 -6.19
C ALA A 24 7.02 -1.14 -5.00
N ALA A 25 6.91 -2.39 -4.53
CA ALA A 25 6.13 -2.71 -3.34
C ALA A 25 6.68 -1.92 -2.14
N CYS A 26 5.81 -1.42 -1.28
CA CYS A 26 6.22 -0.56 -0.16
C CYS A 26 5.89 -1.20 1.19
N VAL A 27 6.76 -0.97 2.16
CA VAL A 27 6.44 -1.10 3.58
C VAL A 27 5.98 0.25 4.12
N GLY A 28 5.34 0.28 5.29
CA GLY A 28 4.77 1.52 5.78
C GLY A 28 3.78 1.40 6.91
N ILE A 29 3.39 2.56 7.42
CA ILE A 29 2.32 2.72 8.39
C ILE A 29 1.12 3.37 7.73
N PHE A 30 -0.08 3.03 8.21
CA PHE A 30 -1.31 3.58 7.64
C PHE A 30 -2.43 3.74 8.65
N TRP A 31 -3.42 4.53 8.25
CA TRP A 31 -4.69 4.76 8.93
C TRP A 31 -5.83 4.80 7.90
N PHE A 32 -7.00 4.31 8.26
CA PHE A 32 -8.25 4.67 7.59
C PHE A 32 -8.98 5.75 8.40
N VAL A 33 -9.22 6.88 7.77
CA VAL A 33 -9.84 8.07 8.39
C VAL A 33 -11.17 8.37 7.71
N MET A 34 -12.17 8.85 8.45
CA MET A 34 -13.46 9.22 7.85
C MET A 34 -13.42 10.67 7.36
N ARG A 35 -13.59 10.87 6.06
CA ARG A 35 -13.67 12.20 5.42
C ARG A 35 -14.85 12.25 4.46
N GLY A 36 -15.68 13.28 4.57
CA GLY A 36 -16.89 13.42 3.73
C GLY A 36 -17.84 12.21 3.82
N GLY A 37 -17.86 11.51 4.96
CA GLY A 37 -18.66 10.29 5.14
C GLY A 37 -18.08 9.02 4.51
N ARG A 38 -16.83 9.05 4.01
CA ARG A 38 -16.16 7.90 3.39
C ARG A 38 -14.84 7.58 4.10
N PRO A 39 -14.45 6.30 4.19
CA PRO A 39 -13.10 5.94 4.61
C PRO A 39 -12.09 6.40 3.55
N GLU A 40 -11.02 7.07 3.98
CA GLU A 40 -9.88 7.43 3.15
C GLU A 40 -8.60 6.87 3.78
N LEU A 41 -7.70 6.34 2.96
CA LEU A 41 -6.40 5.82 3.39
C LEU A 41 -5.38 6.95 3.50
N ALA A 42 -4.77 7.08 4.68
CA ALA A 42 -3.60 7.91 4.92
C ALA A 42 -2.40 7.02 5.28
N SER A 43 -1.21 7.32 4.77
CA SER A 43 -0.03 6.46 5.00
C SER A 43 1.29 7.23 4.95
N CYS A 44 2.32 6.62 5.53
CA CYS A 44 3.75 6.90 5.27
C CYS A 44 4.37 5.58 4.81
N LYS A 45 5.04 5.58 3.64
CA LYS A 45 5.50 4.36 2.99
C LYS A 45 6.83 4.58 2.26
N THR A 46 7.66 3.55 2.25
CA THR A 46 8.97 3.51 1.58
C THR A 46 9.07 2.21 0.77
N PRO A 47 9.67 2.23 -0.44
CA PRO A 47 10.00 1.00 -1.16
C PRO A 47 10.74 0.02 -0.24
N TRP A 48 10.35 -1.26 -0.26
CA TRP A 48 10.88 -2.23 0.72
C TRP A 48 12.41 -2.41 0.63
N GLU A 49 13.00 -2.17 -0.54
CA GLU A 49 14.45 -2.23 -0.78
C GLU A 49 15.22 -1.10 -0.09
N GLU A 50 14.59 0.06 0.06
CA GLU A 50 15.15 1.26 0.69
C GLU A 50 14.79 1.36 2.19
N ALA A 51 13.91 0.48 2.65
CA ALA A 51 13.43 0.49 4.03
C ALA A 51 14.48 0.01 5.03
N GLU A 52 14.29 0.43 6.29
CA GLU A 52 15.20 0.11 7.39
C GLU A 52 15.15 -1.38 7.73
N ASP A 53 16.34 -1.94 8.01
CA ASP A 53 16.50 -3.30 8.51
C ASP A 53 16.19 -3.39 10.00
N TYR A 54 15.35 -4.36 10.36
CA TYR A 54 14.99 -4.71 11.73
C TYR A 54 14.98 -6.22 11.89
N GLY A 55 16.14 -6.80 12.23
CA GLY A 55 16.33 -8.24 12.22
C GLY A 55 16.12 -8.79 10.79
N ASP A 56 15.18 -9.70 10.63
CA ASP A 56 14.83 -10.26 9.30
C ASP A 56 13.78 -9.45 8.55
N PHE A 57 13.35 -8.31 9.10
CA PHE A 57 12.28 -7.50 8.55
C PHE A 57 12.80 -6.19 7.96
N LYS A 58 12.16 -5.75 6.89
CA LYS A 58 12.19 -4.38 6.39
C LYS A 58 10.98 -3.64 6.92
N THR A 59 11.21 -2.47 7.52
CA THR A 59 10.17 -1.63 8.13
C THR A 59 10.33 -0.17 7.75
N GLU A 60 9.22 0.55 7.77
CA GLU A 60 9.25 2.00 7.68
C GLU A 60 9.93 2.60 8.92
N PRO A 61 10.91 3.50 8.72
CA PRO A 61 11.64 4.13 9.83
C PRO A 61 10.74 4.97 10.74
N MET A 62 9.77 5.66 10.13
CA MET A 62 8.88 6.55 10.85
C MET A 62 7.84 5.78 11.67
N ALA A 63 7.72 6.11 12.96
CA ALA A 63 6.67 5.57 13.81
C ALA A 63 5.32 6.30 13.65
N HIS A 64 4.23 5.64 14.08
CA HIS A 64 2.88 6.22 14.04
C HIS A 64 2.79 7.56 14.77
N TYR A 65 3.36 7.65 15.98
CA TYR A 65 3.29 8.87 16.79
C TYR A 65 4.11 10.03 16.19
N GLU A 66 5.17 9.74 15.43
CA GLU A 66 6.04 10.74 14.82
C GLU A 66 5.39 11.33 13.57
N PHE A 67 4.75 10.49 12.75
CA PHE A 67 4.10 10.93 11.53
C PHE A 67 2.74 11.58 11.78
N TRP A 68 2.05 11.20 12.86
CA TRP A 68 0.69 11.63 13.15
C TRP A 68 0.48 13.15 13.14
N PRO A 69 1.33 13.99 13.77
CA PRO A 69 1.15 15.45 13.75
C PRO A 69 1.12 16.04 12.33
N THR A 70 1.83 15.43 11.38
CA THR A 70 1.82 15.83 9.97
C THR A 70 0.47 15.52 9.32
N LEU A 71 -0.06 14.30 9.53
CA LEU A 71 -1.39 13.93 9.05
C LEU A 71 -2.48 14.78 9.70
N GLN A 72 -2.40 14.97 11.02
CA GLN A 72 -3.37 15.73 11.79
C GLN A 72 -3.50 17.16 11.28
N ARG A 73 -2.38 17.84 11.01
CA ARG A 73 -2.37 19.19 10.42
C ARG A 73 -2.89 19.21 8.99
N ARG A 74 -2.43 18.27 8.14
CA ARG A 74 -2.81 18.19 6.73
C ARG A 74 -4.31 17.90 6.55
N LEU A 75 -4.85 17.00 7.35
CA LEU A 75 -6.22 16.51 7.25
C LEU A 75 -7.19 17.18 8.24
N LYS A 76 -6.70 18.13 9.06
CA LYS A 76 -7.45 18.85 10.09
C LYS A 76 -8.17 17.91 11.07
N MET A 77 -7.46 16.90 11.54
CA MET A 77 -8.01 15.86 12.41
C MET A 77 -7.93 16.25 13.89
N ILE A 78 -8.84 15.72 14.71
CA ILE A 78 -8.90 15.92 16.16
C ILE A 78 -8.88 14.55 16.83
N GLY A 79 -7.94 14.33 17.76
CA GLY A 79 -7.73 13.06 18.47
C GLY A 79 -6.30 12.52 18.33
N GLU A 80 -6.06 11.38 18.97
CA GLU A 80 -4.76 10.69 19.02
C GLU A 80 -4.64 9.63 17.94
N TYR A 81 -3.43 9.36 17.43
CA TYR A 81 -3.21 8.43 16.31
C TYR A 81 -3.81 7.02 16.50
N GLU A 82 -4.03 6.60 17.74
CA GLU A 82 -4.67 5.33 18.10
C GLU A 82 -6.20 5.35 17.98
N ASP A 83 -6.81 6.53 17.91
CA ASP A 83 -8.25 6.69 17.79
C ASP A 83 -8.79 6.20 16.44
N TRP A 84 -7.94 6.12 15.42
CA TRP A 84 -8.31 5.67 14.07
C TRP A 84 -7.81 4.25 13.77
N PRO A 85 -8.59 3.44 13.03
CA PRO A 85 -8.14 2.13 12.57
C PRO A 85 -6.84 2.26 11.78
N ARG A 86 -5.81 1.57 12.23
CA ARG A 86 -4.45 1.71 11.73
C ARG A 86 -3.79 0.35 11.54
N GLY A 87 -2.60 0.37 10.97
CA GLY A 87 -1.78 -0.81 10.81
C GLY A 87 -0.39 -0.51 10.27
N ARG A 88 0.31 -1.58 9.93
CA ARG A 88 1.67 -1.55 9.38
C ARG A 88 1.86 -2.66 8.35
N VAL A 89 2.56 -2.33 7.28
CA VAL A 89 3.11 -3.26 6.31
C VAL A 89 4.59 -3.44 6.63
N VAL A 90 5.03 -4.68 6.75
CA VAL A 90 6.44 -5.06 6.84
C VAL A 90 6.77 -6.10 5.78
N TYR A 91 8.03 -6.23 5.44
CA TYR A 91 8.52 -7.29 4.56
C TYR A 91 9.51 -8.16 5.32
N ASN A 92 9.34 -9.48 5.27
CA ASN A 92 10.26 -10.44 5.86
C ASN A 92 11.20 -10.94 4.77
N VAL A 93 12.48 -10.61 4.90
CA VAL A 93 13.54 -10.93 3.93
C VAL A 93 13.83 -12.43 3.90
N ARG A 94 13.71 -13.12 5.04
CA ARG A 94 13.93 -14.57 5.13
C ARG A 94 12.86 -15.34 4.36
N ASP A 95 11.61 -14.92 4.49
CA ASP A 95 10.46 -15.65 3.94
C ASP A 95 9.99 -15.10 2.58
N ASP A 96 10.62 -14.01 2.08
CA ASP A 96 10.24 -13.30 0.85
C ASP A 96 8.73 -12.95 0.84
N ARG A 97 8.26 -12.38 1.95
CA ARG A 97 6.83 -12.16 2.20
C ARG A 97 6.50 -10.84 2.88
N PHE A 98 5.42 -10.21 2.43
CA PHE A 98 4.81 -9.09 3.11
C PHE A 98 3.83 -9.57 4.19
N THR A 99 3.84 -8.88 5.33
CA THR A 99 2.82 -9.03 6.37
C THR A 99 2.16 -7.69 6.62
N VAL A 100 0.84 -7.66 6.49
CA VAL A 100 0.03 -6.48 6.79
C VAL A 100 -0.68 -6.71 8.11
N TYR A 101 -0.20 -6.05 9.15
CA TYR A 101 -0.82 -6.03 10.46
C TYR A 101 -1.94 -4.99 10.48
N ILE A 102 -3.16 -5.41 10.81
CA ILE A 102 -4.37 -4.58 10.71
C ILE A 102 -5.18 -4.56 12.00
N ASP A 103 -5.86 -3.44 12.26
CA ASP A 103 -7.04 -3.41 13.14
C ASP A 103 -8.11 -4.38 12.59
N ARG A 104 -8.79 -5.12 13.48
CA ARG A 104 -9.86 -6.07 13.14
C ARG A 104 -10.99 -5.46 12.30
N GLN A 105 -11.26 -4.17 12.47
CA GLN A 105 -12.26 -3.44 11.68
C GLN A 105 -11.94 -3.41 10.18
N LEU A 106 -10.67 -3.62 9.81
CA LEU A 106 -10.18 -3.61 8.43
C LEU A 106 -10.12 -5.02 7.82
N ALA A 107 -10.68 -6.05 8.48
CA ALA A 107 -10.61 -7.43 8.01
C ALA A 107 -11.36 -7.67 6.68
N GLY A 108 -12.30 -6.79 6.32
CA GLY A 108 -13.12 -6.92 5.12
C GLY A 108 -12.31 -6.86 3.82
N ALA A 109 -12.72 -7.65 2.83
CA ALA A 109 -12.06 -7.74 1.53
C ALA A 109 -11.82 -6.38 0.84
N PRO A 110 -12.73 -5.39 0.90
CA PRO A 110 -12.48 -4.11 0.24
C PRO A 110 -11.31 -3.31 0.84
N PHE A 111 -11.11 -3.37 2.17
CA PHE A 111 -9.97 -2.72 2.83
C PHE A 111 -8.66 -3.43 2.48
N LYS A 112 -8.65 -4.76 2.48
CA LYS A 112 -7.47 -5.54 2.07
C LYS A 112 -7.08 -5.26 0.62
N ALA A 113 -8.03 -5.25 -0.30
CA ALA A 113 -7.78 -4.92 -1.71
C ALA A 113 -7.24 -3.49 -1.87
N HIS A 114 -7.80 -2.53 -1.13
CA HIS A 114 -7.32 -1.15 -1.15
C HIS A 114 -5.89 -1.03 -0.61
N LEU A 115 -5.54 -1.77 0.46
CA LEU A 115 -4.17 -1.81 0.99
C LEU A 115 -3.19 -2.46 0.01
N LEU A 116 -3.55 -3.59 -0.62
CA LEU A 116 -2.71 -4.23 -1.62
C LEU A 116 -2.40 -3.28 -2.77
N ALA A 117 -3.42 -2.61 -3.33
CA ALA A 117 -3.25 -1.65 -4.41
C ALA A 117 -2.41 -0.44 -3.98
N HIS A 118 -2.71 0.16 -2.82
CA HIS A 118 -2.03 1.37 -2.35
C HIS A 118 -0.56 1.17 -2.04
N PHE A 119 -0.18 -0.01 -1.53
CA PHE A 119 1.20 -0.37 -1.21
C PHE A 119 1.88 -1.18 -2.33
N ALA A 120 1.23 -1.35 -3.49
CA ALA A 120 1.71 -2.16 -4.61
C ALA A 120 2.15 -3.59 -4.18
N LEU A 121 1.36 -4.20 -3.29
CA LEU A 121 1.71 -5.49 -2.69
C LEU A 121 1.26 -6.67 -3.56
N PRO A 122 2.17 -7.61 -3.90
CA PRO A 122 1.82 -8.83 -4.60
C PRO A 122 0.95 -9.73 -3.70
N ALA A 123 -0.25 -10.08 -4.17
CA ALA A 123 -1.24 -10.79 -3.37
C ALA A 123 -0.79 -12.20 -2.94
N ASP A 124 -0.03 -12.89 -3.78
CA ASP A 124 0.55 -14.22 -3.54
C ASP A 124 1.68 -14.20 -2.48
N LYS A 125 2.39 -13.08 -2.38
CA LYS A 125 3.44 -12.84 -1.37
C LYS A 125 2.96 -12.09 -0.13
N THR A 126 1.68 -11.74 -0.03
CA THR A 126 1.15 -10.94 1.08
C THR A 126 0.25 -11.73 2.00
N THR A 127 0.47 -11.59 3.30
CA THR A 127 -0.41 -12.12 4.34
C THR A 127 -0.99 -11.00 5.19
N PHE A 128 -2.21 -11.21 5.70
CA PHE A 128 -2.85 -10.27 6.63
C PHE A 128 -2.91 -10.91 8.01
N ALA A 129 -2.45 -10.18 9.02
CA ALA A 129 -2.44 -10.62 10.40
C ALA A 129 -3.10 -9.56 11.30
N PHE A 130 -3.62 -10.00 12.45
CA PHE A 130 -4.12 -9.10 13.48
C PHE A 130 -3.04 -8.91 14.54
N ASP A 131 -2.85 -7.66 14.96
CA ASP A 131 -2.01 -7.32 16.09
C ASP A 131 -2.88 -6.69 17.19
N ALA A 132 -2.71 -7.14 18.43
CA ALA A 132 -3.37 -6.54 19.57
C ALA A 132 -2.98 -5.06 19.73
N HIS A 133 -1.76 -4.68 19.33
CA HIS A 133 -1.29 -3.30 19.32
C HIS A 133 -2.11 -2.39 18.40
N TYR A 134 -2.64 -2.90 17.28
CA TYR A 134 -3.51 -2.13 16.37
C TYR A 134 -4.99 -2.27 16.71
N SER A 135 -5.33 -2.96 17.80
CA SER A 135 -6.70 -3.10 18.24
C SER A 135 -7.07 -1.94 19.16
N GLY A 136 -8.30 -1.42 19.04
CA GLY A 136 -8.84 -0.45 19.98
C GLY A 136 -9.18 0.91 19.40
N ALA A 137 -9.14 1.08 18.08
CA ALA A 137 -9.57 2.33 17.46
C ALA A 137 -10.98 2.75 17.90
N LYS A 138 -11.07 3.97 18.43
CA LYS A 138 -12.31 4.58 18.92
C LYS A 138 -13.25 4.86 17.75
N PHE A 139 -12.73 5.45 16.68
CA PHE A 139 -13.49 5.72 15.48
C PHE A 139 -13.75 4.44 14.70
N LYS A 140 -14.98 4.34 14.18
CA LYS A 140 -15.41 3.24 13.34
C LYS A 140 -15.41 3.68 11.89
N VAL A 141 -14.69 2.93 11.06
CA VAL A 141 -14.79 3.07 9.60
C VAL A 141 -15.92 2.20 9.10
N LYS A 142 -16.83 2.78 8.32
CA LYS A 142 -17.97 2.08 7.73
C LYS A 142 -18.00 2.37 6.23
N GLY A 143 -18.43 1.38 5.46
CA GLY A 143 -18.45 1.46 4.00
C GLY A 143 -17.19 0.91 3.34
N ARG A 144 -17.13 1.04 2.02
CA ARG A 144 -16.00 0.62 1.18
C ARG A 144 -15.01 1.81 1.07
N PRO A 145 -13.70 1.57 1.19
CA PRO A 145 -12.68 2.59 0.92
C PRO A 145 -12.60 2.95 -0.56
#